data_AF-A0A5C8MRC1-F1
#
_entry.id   AF-A0A5C8MRC1-F1
#
_cell.length_a   1.000
_cell.length_b   1.000
_cell.length_c   1.000
_cell.angle_alpha   90.00
_cell.angle_beta   90.00
_cell.angle_gamma   90.00
#
_symmetry.space_group_name_H-M   'P 1'
#
loop_
_entity.id
_entity.type
_entity.pdbx_description
1 polymer ?
#
loop_
_entity_poly.entity_id
_entity_poly.type
_entity_poly.pdbx_seq_one_letter_code
_entity_poly.pdbx_strand_id
1 'polypeptide(L)' 'VYAIDYEMAAKPIDYFIRRTGALLFDIASVRRWKDHVTAFMANYLQWTEEQTAAYAEELEKALHQAVVPSEHD' A
#
# COMPACT_ATOMS: atom_id res chain seq x y z
N VAL A 1 -5.21 -11.98 -0.71
CA VAL A 1 -4.77 -13.35 -0.35
C VAL A 1 -3.71 -13.86 -1.31
N TYR A 2 -4.02 -14.17 -2.58
CA TYR A 2 -3.03 -14.68 -3.56
C TYR A 2 -1.69 -13.90 -3.61
N ALA A 3 -1.77 -12.56 -3.68
CA ALA A 3 -0.58 -11.72 -3.68
C ALA A 3 0.33 -11.90 -2.45
N ILE A 4 -0.26 -12.17 -1.28
CA ILE A 4 0.47 -12.42 -0.04
C ILE A 4 1.12 -13.81 -0.09
N ASP A 5 0.33 -14.85 -0.39
CA ASP A 5 0.76 -16.25 -0.26
C ASP A 5 1.71 -16.70 -1.39
N TYR A 6 1.51 -16.18 -2.60
CA TYR A 6 2.18 -16.68 -3.80
C TYR A 6 3.03 -15.63 -4.53
N GLU A 7 2.84 -14.34 -4.22
CA GLU A 7 3.58 -13.27 -4.88
C GLU A 7 4.41 -12.43 -3.90
N MET A 8 4.57 -12.90 -2.65
CA MET A 8 5.39 -12.26 -1.63
C MET A 8 5.04 -10.78 -1.39
N ALA A 9 3.76 -10.42 -1.46
CA ALA A 9 3.30 -9.10 -1.05
C ALA A 9 3.25 -9.04 0.49
N ALA A 10 4.29 -8.47 1.09
CA ALA A 10 4.44 -8.37 2.54
C ALA A 10 4.06 -6.99 3.08
N LYS A 11 3.81 -6.01 2.21
CA LYS A 11 3.36 -4.65 2.55
C LYS A 11 2.24 -4.16 1.62
N PRO A 12 1.44 -3.16 2.04
CA PRO A 12 0.39 -2.59 1.19
C PRO A 12 0.94 -2.03 -0.13
N ILE A 13 2.12 -1.40 -0.09
CA ILE A 13 2.78 -0.87 -1.29
C ILE A 13 3.14 -1.97 -2.31
N ASP A 14 3.42 -3.19 -1.86
CA ASP A 14 3.72 -4.31 -2.75
C ASP A 14 2.50 -4.66 -3.59
N TYR A 15 1.33 -4.66 -2.93
CA TYR A 15 0.06 -4.94 -3.58
C TYR A 15 -0.36 -3.80 -4.52
N PHE A 16 -0.44 -2.56 -4.01
CA PHE A 16 -0.98 -1.43 -4.76
C PHE A 16 -0.04 -0.91 -5.86
N ILE A 17 1.28 -1.08 -5.72
CA ILE A 17 2.26 -0.63 -6.72
C ILE A 17 2.70 -1.80 -7.60
N ARG A 18 3.17 -2.90 -7.01
CA ARG A 18 3.93 -3.94 -7.74
C ARG A 18 3.11 -5.13 -8.22
N ARG A 19 1.91 -5.39 -7.66
CA ARG A 19 1.04 -6.52 -8.08
C ARG A 19 -0.16 -6.08 -8.88
N THR A 20 -0.72 -4.92 -8.55
CA THR A 20 -1.89 -4.37 -9.27
C THR A 20 -1.55 -3.17 -10.15
N GLY A 21 -0.50 -2.41 -9.82
CA GLY A 21 -0.24 -1.12 -10.45
C GLY A 21 -1.30 -0.05 -10.16
N ALA A 22 -2.25 -0.32 -9.24
CA ALA A 22 -3.37 0.56 -8.96
C ALA A 22 -2.95 1.97 -8.54
N LEU A 23 -1.82 2.12 -7.82
CA LEU A 23 -1.33 3.46 -7.45
C LEU A 23 -1.01 4.32 -8.68
N LEU A 24 -0.57 3.71 -9.78
CA LEU A 24 -0.20 4.41 -11.02
C LEU A 24 -1.37 4.60 -11.98
N PHE A 25 -2.29 3.62 -12.04
CA PHE A 25 -3.31 3.55 -13.09
C PHE A 25 -4.76 3.59 -12.59
N ASP A 26 -4.98 3.44 -11.28
CA ASP A 26 -6.31 3.46 -10.64
C ASP A 26 -6.23 3.97 -9.19
N ILE A 27 -5.83 5.23 -9.04
CA ILE A 27 -5.63 5.85 -7.73
C ILE A 27 -6.92 5.95 -6.91
N ALA A 28 -8.09 5.97 -7.57
CA ALA A 28 -9.39 5.98 -6.91
C ALA A 28 -9.62 4.69 -6.12
N SER A 29 -9.27 3.53 -6.69
CA SER A 29 -9.32 2.25 -5.98
C SER A 29 -8.37 2.22 -4.79
N VAL A 30 -7.16 2.79 -4.90
CA VAL A 30 -6.24 2.85 -3.75
C VAL A 30 -6.84 3.67 -2.61
N ARG A 31 -7.38 4.86 -2.89
CA ARG A 31 -8.02 5.71 -1.87
C ARG A 31 -9.19 5.02 -1.18
N ARG A 32 -9.98 4.25 -1.95
CA ARG A 32 -11.13 3.51 -1.42
C ARG A 32 -10.72 2.34 -0.52
N TRP A 33 -9.64 1.65 -0.84
CA TRP A 33 -9.32 0.35 -0.24
C TRP A 33 -8.09 0.32 0.64
N LYS A 34 -7.25 1.37 0.66
CA LYS A 34 -5.98 1.41 1.40
C LYS A 34 -6.11 0.99 2.86
N ASP A 35 -7.14 1.47 3.57
CA ASP A 35 -7.30 1.21 4.99
C ASP A 35 -7.77 -0.23 5.24
N HIS A 36 -8.73 -0.71 4.44
CA HIS A 36 -9.22 -2.09 4.54
C HIS A 36 -8.15 -3.12 4.16
N VAL A 37 -7.38 -2.88 3.10
CA VAL A 37 -6.30 -3.77 2.68
C VAL A 37 -5.18 -3.78 3.71
N THR A 38 -4.79 -2.60 4.23
CA THR A 38 -3.77 -2.52 5.29
C THR A 38 -4.20 -3.26 6.54
N ALA A 39 -5.44 -3.05 7.00
CA ALA A 39 -5.97 -3.76 8.17
C ALA A 39 -6.06 -5.27 7.94
N PHE A 40 -6.47 -5.70 6.75
CA PHE A 40 -6.49 -7.12 6.38
C PHE A 40 -5.08 -7.73 6.40
N MET A 41 -4.10 -7.06 5.79
CA MET A 41 -2.73 -7.55 5.75
C MET A 41 -2.10 -7.57 7.15
N ALA A 42 -2.37 -6.56 7.98
CA ALA A 42 -1.92 -6.52 9.37
C ALA A 42 -2.43 -7.72 10.17
N ASN A 43 -3.71 -8.02 10.04
CA ASN A 43 -4.29 -9.20 10.67
C ASN A 43 -3.70 -10.48 10.09
N TYR A 44 -3.66 -10.63 8.77
CA TYR A 44 -3.23 -11.87 8.13
C TYR A 44 -1.75 -12.20 8.37
N LEU A 45 -0.88 -11.19 8.36
CA LEU A 45 0.57 -11.32 8.56
C LEU A 45 1.01 -11.08 10.01
N GLN A 46 0.06 -10.86 10.92
CA GLN A 46 0.29 -10.66 12.35
C GLN A 46 1.27 -9.50 12.63
N TRP A 47 1.06 -8.36 11.97
CA TRP A 47 1.86 -7.16 12.21
C TRP A 47 1.60 -6.58 13.59
N THR A 48 2.63 -5.98 14.19
CA THR A 48 2.44 -5.12 15.38
C THR A 48 1.74 -3.82 15.00
N GLU A 49 1.29 -3.06 16.01
CA GLU A 49 0.71 -1.73 15.79
C GLU A 49 1.72 -0.79 15.15
N GLU A 50 3.01 -0.86 15.55
CA GLU A 50 4.08 -0.05 14.99
C GLU A 50 4.33 -0.40 13.51
N GLN A 51 4.34 -1.69 13.17
CA GLN A 51 4.47 -2.14 11.78
C GLN A 51 3.29 -1.68 10.92
N THR A 52 2.07 -1.79 11.47
CA THR A 52 0.85 -1.35 10.78
C THR A 52 0.88 0.15 10.51
N ALA A 53 1.26 0.95 11.50
CA ALA A 53 1.40 2.39 11.36
C ALA A 53 2.48 2.75 10.34
N ALA A 54 3.66 2.13 10.42
CA ALA A 54 4.76 2.38 9.50
C ALA A 54 4.40 2.05 8.04
N TYR A 55 3.71 0.93 7.80
CA TYR A 55 3.32 0.53 6.44
C TYR A 55 2.15 1.35 5.89
N ALA A 56 1.24 1.81 6.76
CA ALA A 56 0.22 2.78 6.37
C ALA A 56 0.84 4.12 5.95
N GLU A 57 1.78 4.64 6.74
CA GLU A 57 2.51 5.88 6.43
C GLU A 57 3.32 5.76 5.13
N GLU A 58 3.97 4.62 4.91
CA GLU A 58 4.70 4.33 3.67
C GLU A 58 3.77 4.38 2.44
N LEU A 59 2.56 3.83 2.54
CA LEU A 59 1.55 3.91 1.47
C LEU A 59 1.04 5.33 1.25
N GLU A 60 0.78 6.09 2.32
CA GLU A 60 0.37 7.50 2.21
C GLU A 60 1.43 8.37 1.55
N LYS A 61 2.71 8.17 1.92
CA LYS A 61 3.83 8.86 1.29
C LYS A 61 3.90 8.57 -0.20
N ALA A 62 3.76 7.30 -0.60
CA ALA A 62 3.73 6.92 -2.01
C ALA A 62 2.54 7.54 -2.77
N LEU A 63 1.36 7.57 -2.15
CA LEU A 63 0.17 8.22 -2.70
C LEU A 63 0.36 9.73 -2.90
N HIS A 64 0.95 10.40 -1.91
CA HIS A 64 1.25 11.82 -1.99
C HIS A 64 2.24 12.13 -3.11
N GLN A 65 3.33 11.37 -3.20
CA GLN A 65 4.35 11.52 -4.25
C GLN A 65 3.80 11.26 -5.66
N ALA A 66 2.77 10.44 -5.80
CA ALA A 66 2.14 10.16 -7.09
C ALA A 66 1.26 11.31 -7.61
N VAL A 67 0.81 12.22 -6.74
CA VAL A 67 -0.11 13.32 -7.10
C VAL A 67 0.51 14.70 -6.95
N VAL A 68 1.58 14.83 -6.18
CA VAL A 68 2.31 16.08 -6.01
C VAL A 68 3.59 16.01 -6.84
N PRO A 69 3.73 16.88 -7.85
CA PRO A 69 4.99 17.01 -8.58
C PRO A 69 6.12 17.32 -7.60
N SER A 70 7.23 16.60 -7.68
CA SER A 70 8.44 17.03 -6.98
C SER A 70 9.01 18.25 -7.69
N GLU A 71 9.17 19.35 -6.97
CA GLU A 71 10.02 20.43 -7.44
C GLU A 71 11.44 19.88 -7.54
N HIS A 72 11.95 19.77 -8.76
CA HIS A 72 13.38 19.57 -8.99
C HIS A 72 14.01 20.95 -8.96
N ASP A 73 14.95 21.17 -8.04
CA ASP A 73 15.98 22.20 -8.17
C ASP A 73 16.96 21.82 -9.30
#